data_AF-A0A937KHT4-F1
#
_entry.id   AF-A0A937KHT4-F1
#
_cell.length_a   1.000
_cell.length_b   1.000
_cell.length_c   1.000
_cell.angle_alpha   90.00
_cell.angle_beta   90.00
_cell.angle_gamma   90.00
#
_symmetry.space_group_name_H-M   'P 1'
#
loop_
_entity.id
_entity.type
_entity.pdbx_description
1 polymer ?
#
loop_
_entity_poly.entity_id
_entity_poly.type
_entity_poly.pdbx_seq_one_letter_code
_entity_poly.pdbx_strand_id
1 'polypeptide(L)'
;MKKLIYLLSFLFVFSLNAQKNKNGVIYDKHPGIDLIASFHEAYSSGDLDKVALLLDDNVKWYDGNSENKDDQGGTKNNVLNNVRWFKNNYDYVSFKDSEGAYPDALEYKRSGNWVQSWFHIYGVHKNTGVELDHPVLRIYRLNEDSSLITSIIEYSNKRNFGMIREAQTDRKNGVIYNSHENINTVRKFMYSFLNKDYDRAYSYWHENAVIRNINLPWGTSLTLDEAIKANSELLENFDLYAVDEIGYPDYIEYDLRDTRNVLSWWMMRFTRKSDGKKVNIPLHHSFNFDSDGKIISSWSYWNQSLFE
;
A
#
# COMPACT_ATOMS: atom_id res chain seq x y z
N MET A 1 15.32 72.47 38.89
CA MET A 1 15.80 72.03 37.57
C MET A 1 16.13 70.56 37.67
N LYS A 2 15.73 69.60 36.84
CA LYS A 2 14.92 69.51 35.63
C LYS A 2 14.60 68.01 35.54
N LYS A 3 13.33 67.67 35.26
CA LYS A 3 12.85 66.68 34.26
C LYS A 3 13.46 65.27 34.31
N LEU A 4 12.69 64.19 34.41
CA LEU A 4 11.94 63.59 33.29
C LEU A 4 11.06 62.48 33.89
N ILE A 5 9.74 62.64 33.98
CA ILE A 5 8.75 61.92 33.14
C ILE A 5 9.19 60.50 32.73
N TYR A 6 8.67 59.50 33.42
CA TYR A 6 8.32 58.18 32.86
C TYR A 6 6.88 57.91 33.30
N LEU A 7 5.91 58.42 32.54
CA LEU A 7 5.25 57.73 31.43
C LEU A 7 4.44 56.51 31.90
N LEU A 8 3.21 56.84 32.30
CA LEU A 8 1.97 56.10 32.03
C LEU A 8 2.18 54.88 31.11
N SER A 9 2.34 53.71 31.72
CA SER A 9 2.31 52.42 31.03
C SER A 9 1.71 51.36 31.95
N PHE A 10 0.56 51.63 32.57
CA PHE A 10 -0.35 50.56 32.95
C PHE A 10 -0.96 49.99 31.66
N LEU A 11 -0.12 49.33 30.85
CA LEU A 11 -0.56 48.34 29.90
C LEU A 11 -1.08 47.19 30.76
N PHE A 12 -2.36 47.27 31.11
CA PHE A 12 -3.18 46.11 31.36
C PHE A 12 -3.08 45.24 30.09
N VAL A 13 -2.03 44.43 30.01
CA VAL A 13 -2.07 43.22 29.21
C VAL A 13 -3.03 42.32 29.97
N PHE A 14 -4.33 42.55 29.79
CA PHE A 14 -5.27 41.46 29.88
C PHE A 14 -4.76 40.47 28.84
N SER A 15 -4.02 39.47 29.30
CA SER A 15 -3.97 38.21 28.60
C SER A 15 -5.43 37.86 28.37
N LEU A 16 -5.89 38.08 27.15
CA LEU A 16 -7.09 37.48 26.61
C LEU A 16 -6.85 35.98 26.72
N ASN A 17 -7.11 35.42 27.90
CA ASN A 17 -7.40 34.01 28.06
C ASN A 17 -8.65 33.83 27.21
N ALA A 18 -8.46 33.48 25.94
CA ALA A 18 -9.55 33.09 25.07
C ALA A 18 -10.41 32.11 25.87
N GLN A 19 -11.63 32.52 26.19
CA GLN A 19 -12.49 31.82 27.15
C GLN A 19 -12.78 30.43 26.58
N LYS A 20 -12.10 29.40 27.11
CA LYS A 20 -12.30 28.02 26.66
C LYS A 20 -13.72 27.60 27.08
N ASN A 21 -14.62 27.47 26.11
CA ASN A 21 -15.98 27.03 26.36
C ASN A 21 -16.04 25.50 26.30
N LYS A 22 -16.30 24.84 27.44
CA LYS A 22 -16.52 23.39 27.50
C LYS A 22 -17.79 23.00 26.73
N ASN A 23 -17.62 22.34 25.58
CA ASN A 23 -18.70 21.90 24.68
C ASN A 23 -19.19 20.46 24.94
N GLY A 24 -18.60 19.73 25.88
CA GLY A 24 -18.99 18.35 26.16
C GLY A 24 -18.06 17.65 27.14
N VAL A 25 -18.21 16.34 27.25
CA VAL A 25 -17.34 15.42 27.99
C VAL A 25 -16.96 14.26 27.07
N ILE A 26 -15.72 13.80 27.19
CA ILE A 26 -15.21 12.61 26.51
C ILE A 26 -15.09 11.48 27.53
N TYR A 27 -15.45 10.27 27.10
CA TYR A 27 -15.46 9.07 27.93
C TYR A 27 -14.75 7.91 27.21
N ASP A 28 -13.90 7.20 27.95
CA ASP A 28 -13.25 5.94 27.57
C ASP A 28 -14.11 4.71 27.95
N LYS A 29 -15.16 4.92 28.75
CA LYS A 29 -16.18 3.93 29.13
C LYS A 29 -17.56 4.56 29.08
N HIS A 30 -18.42 4.03 28.22
CA HIS A 30 -19.75 4.59 27.97
C HIS A 30 -20.63 3.54 27.28
N PRO A 31 -21.95 3.44 27.56
CA PRO A 31 -22.83 2.47 26.90
C PRO A 31 -22.82 2.56 25.36
N GLY A 32 -22.61 3.75 24.82
CA GLY A 32 -22.41 3.96 23.39
C GLY A 32 -21.19 3.24 22.81
N ILE A 33 -20.11 3.08 23.57
CA ILE A 33 -18.93 2.30 23.14
C ILE A 33 -19.31 0.82 23.02
N ASP A 34 -20.03 0.28 24.00
CA ASP A 34 -20.50 -1.12 23.99
C ASP A 34 -21.48 -1.39 22.84
N LEU A 35 -22.33 -0.41 22.52
CA LEU A 35 -23.22 -0.43 21.34
C LEU A 35 -22.41 -0.53 20.04
N ILE A 36 -21.37 0.30 19.86
CA ILE A 36 -20.54 0.27 18.64
C ILE A 36 -19.74 -1.03 18.54
N ALA A 37 -19.20 -1.54 19.65
CA ALA A 37 -18.52 -2.84 19.67
C ALA A 37 -19.47 -3.98 19.25
N SER A 38 -20.69 -4.00 19.80
CA SER A 38 -21.74 -4.95 19.44
C SER A 38 -22.15 -4.83 17.97
N PHE A 39 -22.19 -3.60 17.44
CA PHE A 39 -22.48 -3.34 16.04
C PHE A 39 -21.37 -3.89 15.13
N HIS A 40 -20.08 -3.68 15.44
CA HIS A 40 -18.96 -4.21 14.64
C HIS A 40 -18.91 -5.73 14.63
N GLU A 41 -19.16 -6.36 15.79
CA GLU A 41 -19.24 -7.82 15.90
C GLU A 41 -20.39 -8.37 15.05
N ALA A 42 -21.59 -7.78 15.14
CA ALA A 42 -22.74 -8.18 14.34
C ALA A 42 -22.50 -7.95 12.83
N TYR A 43 -21.85 -6.84 12.49
CA TYR A 43 -21.51 -6.49 11.12
C TYR A 43 -20.55 -7.51 10.51
N SER A 44 -19.45 -7.80 11.21
CA SER A 44 -18.39 -8.70 10.74
C SER A 44 -18.86 -10.16 10.64
N SER A 45 -19.71 -10.60 11.55
CA SER A 45 -20.33 -11.93 11.51
C SER A 45 -21.49 -12.04 10.51
N GLY A 46 -21.97 -10.92 9.95
CA GLY A 46 -23.10 -10.91 9.03
C GLY A 46 -24.45 -11.22 9.71
N ASP A 47 -24.59 -10.86 10.98
CA ASP A 47 -25.83 -10.97 11.76
C ASP A 47 -26.75 -9.76 11.46
N LEU A 48 -27.58 -9.92 10.44
CA LEU A 48 -28.48 -8.88 9.96
C LEU A 48 -29.54 -8.49 11.00
N ASP A 49 -29.99 -9.44 11.83
CA ASP A 49 -31.04 -9.21 12.81
C ASP A 49 -30.48 -8.40 13.97
N LYS A 50 -29.30 -8.76 14.49
CA LYS A 50 -28.62 -7.98 15.52
C LYS A 50 -28.26 -6.59 14.99
N VAL A 51 -27.75 -6.46 13.76
CA VAL A 51 -27.51 -5.13 13.16
C VAL A 51 -28.80 -4.30 13.10
N ALA A 52 -29.92 -4.87 12.66
CA ALA A 52 -31.18 -4.14 12.53
C ALA A 52 -31.71 -3.62 13.87
N LEU A 53 -31.49 -4.36 14.97
CA LEU A 53 -31.88 -3.97 16.33
C LEU A 53 -31.04 -2.83 16.92
N LEU A 54 -29.81 -2.63 16.46
CA LEU A 54 -28.90 -1.59 16.97
C LEU A 54 -29.03 -0.26 16.21
N LEU A 55 -29.84 -0.22 15.16
CA LEU A 55 -30.04 0.94 14.29
C LEU A 55 -31.42 1.57 14.53
N ASP A 56 -31.47 2.89 14.65
CA ASP A 56 -32.71 3.64 14.56
C ASP A 56 -33.37 3.41 13.19
N ASP A 57 -34.70 3.39 13.13
CA ASP A 57 -35.44 3.15 11.88
C ASP A 57 -35.16 4.20 10.81
N ASN A 58 -34.84 5.43 11.22
CA ASN A 58 -34.50 6.53 10.34
C ASN A 58 -32.98 6.76 10.21
N VAL A 59 -32.14 5.77 10.58
CA VAL A 59 -30.68 5.91 10.52
C VAL A 59 -30.22 6.37 9.14
N LYS A 60 -29.22 7.27 9.16
CA LYS A 60 -28.56 7.79 7.96
C LYS A 60 -27.08 7.42 7.91
N TRP A 61 -26.63 6.88 6.79
CA TRP A 61 -25.22 6.61 6.52
C TRP A 61 -24.66 7.52 5.44
N TYR A 62 -23.71 8.37 5.80
CA TYR A 62 -23.00 9.28 4.91
C TYR A 62 -21.58 8.79 4.58
N ASP A 63 -21.15 9.02 3.34
CA ASP A 63 -19.73 8.95 2.99
C ASP A 63 -19.08 10.29 3.33
N GLY A 64 -18.17 10.27 4.30
CA GLY A 64 -17.44 11.47 4.74
C GLY A 64 -16.52 12.06 3.66
N ASN A 65 -16.28 11.32 2.57
CA ASN A 65 -15.50 11.80 1.42
C ASN A 65 -16.38 12.34 0.27
N SER A 66 -17.70 12.36 0.44
CA SER A 66 -18.63 12.83 -0.59
C SER A 66 -18.49 14.33 -0.84
N GLU A 67 -18.41 14.73 -2.11
CA GLU A 67 -18.49 16.14 -2.53
C GLU A 67 -19.93 16.57 -2.87
N ASN A 68 -20.88 15.64 -2.82
CA ASN A 68 -22.27 15.90 -3.15
C ASN A 68 -22.94 16.70 -2.01
N LYS A 69 -23.27 17.96 -2.28
CA LYS A 69 -23.92 18.87 -1.31
C LYS A 69 -25.37 18.51 -1.03
N ASP A 70 -26.00 17.73 -1.90
CA ASP A 70 -27.40 17.33 -1.80
C ASP A 70 -27.57 15.88 -1.27
N ASP A 71 -26.49 15.27 -0.76
CA ASP A 71 -26.51 13.90 -0.23
C ASP A 71 -27.50 13.75 0.94
N GLN A 72 -28.45 12.81 0.78
CA GLN A 72 -29.50 12.52 1.75
C GLN A 72 -29.16 11.34 2.67
N GLY A 73 -27.98 10.74 2.49
CA GLY A 73 -27.48 9.59 3.23
C GLY A 73 -28.22 8.29 2.89
N GLY A 74 -27.48 7.18 2.99
CA GLY A 74 -28.02 5.83 2.92
C GLY A 74 -28.99 5.56 4.07
N THR A 75 -29.99 4.72 3.81
CA THR A 75 -31.01 4.29 4.76
C THR A 75 -30.56 3.08 5.58
N LYS A 76 -31.36 2.69 6.59
CA LYS A 76 -31.22 1.39 7.31
C LYS A 76 -31.05 0.20 6.35
N ASN A 77 -31.84 0.16 5.27
CA ASN A 77 -31.72 -0.91 4.26
C ASN A 77 -30.37 -0.88 3.52
N ASN A 78 -29.78 0.30 3.31
CA ASN A 78 -28.44 0.39 2.72
C ASN A 78 -27.37 -0.19 3.66
N VAL A 79 -27.48 0.06 4.98
CA VAL A 79 -26.59 -0.55 5.98
C VAL A 79 -26.71 -2.08 5.94
N LEU A 80 -27.94 -2.61 6.04
CA LEU A 80 -28.19 -4.05 6.01
C LEU A 80 -27.75 -4.71 4.71
N ASN A 81 -27.95 -4.04 3.57
CA ASN A 81 -27.46 -4.53 2.28
C ASN A 81 -25.94 -4.59 2.23
N ASN A 82 -25.23 -3.65 2.86
CA ASN A 82 -23.78 -3.68 2.92
C ASN A 82 -23.28 -4.84 3.80
N VAL A 83 -23.89 -5.06 4.96
CA VAL A 83 -23.60 -6.24 5.82
C VAL A 83 -23.82 -7.54 5.04
N ARG A 84 -24.95 -7.64 4.33
CA ARG A 84 -25.25 -8.82 3.49
C ARG A 84 -24.22 -8.98 2.37
N TRP A 85 -23.77 -7.89 1.77
CA TRP A 85 -22.75 -7.92 0.74
C TRP A 85 -21.41 -8.43 1.29
N PHE A 86 -20.96 -7.96 2.46
CA PHE A 86 -19.78 -8.52 3.13
C PHE A 86 -19.92 -10.01 3.40
N LYS A 87 -21.02 -10.42 4.07
CA LYS A 87 -21.31 -11.84 4.36
C LYS A 87 -21.25 -12.73 3.12
N ASN A 88 -21.84 -12.27 2.02
CA ASN A 88 -21.97 -13.08 0.82
C ASN A 88 -20.68 -13.10 0.01
N ASN A 89 -19.94 -12.00 -0.07
CA ASN A 89 -18.85 -11.82 -1.03
C ASN A 89 -17.45 -11.84 -0.42
N TYR A 90 -17.31 -11.94 0.90
CA TYR A 90 -16.00 -11.93 1.57
C TYR A 90 -15.80 -13.12 2.50
N ASP A 91 -14.58 -13.62 2.50
CA ASP A 91 -14.05 -14.49 3.54
C ASP A 91 -13.29 -13.65 4.57
N TYR A 92 -13.20 -14.18 5.80
CA TYR A 92 -12.39 -13.64 6.89
C TYR A 92 -12.76 -12.21 7.32
N VAL A 93 -14.02 -11.80 7.13
CA VAL A 93 -14.49 -10.46 7.48
C VAL A 93 -14.20 -10.15 8.94
N SER A 94 -13.49 -9.07 9.20
CA SER A 94 -13.14 -8.61 10.54
C SER A 94 -13.19 -7.09 10.61
N PHE A 95 -13.73 -6.59 11.73
CA PHE A 95 -13.79 -5.18 12.07
C PHE A 95 -13.16 -5.08 13.46
N LYS A 96 -11.87 -4.73 13.51
CA LYS A 96 -11.09 -4.66 14.76
C LYS A 96 -10.59 -3.24 14.97
N ASP A 97 -10.59 -2.77 16.20
CA ASP A 97 -9.97 -1.48 16.52
C ASP A 97 -8.53 -1.43 15.98
N SER A 98 -8.17 -0.28 15.42
CA SER A 98 -6.81 -0.08 14.92
C SER A 98 -5.83 -0.09 16.09
N GLU A 99 -4.61 -0.57 15.88
CA GLU A 99 -3.62 -0.62 16.95
C GLU A 99 -3.39 0.78 17.56
N GLY A 100 -3.49 0.87 18.89
CA GLY A 100 -3.37 2.13 19.62
C GLY A 100 -4.59 3.06 19.52
N ALA A 101 -5.65 2.66 18.82
CA ALA A 101 -6.92 3.37 18.81
C ALA A 101 -7.97 2.64 19.66
N TYR A 102 -8.87 3.42 20.26
CA TYR A 102 -10.03 2.94 20.99
C TYR A 102 -11.20 3.86 20.66
N PRO A 103 -12.44 3.36 20.71
CA PRO A 103 -13.60 4.21 20.50
C PRO A 103 -13.76 5.21 21.66
N ASP A 104 -13.95 6.48 21.32
CA ASP A 104 -14.23 7.56 22.27
C ASP A 104 -15.70 7.96 22.19
N ALA A 105 -16.39 7.99 23.33
CA ALA A 105 -17.73 8.56 23.42
C ALA A 105 -17.67 10.05 23.77
N LEU A 106 -18.46 10.86 23.06
CA LEU A 106 -18.54 12.30 23.23
C LEU A 106 -19.99 12.70 23.51
N GLU A 107 -20.22 13.28 24.69
CA GLU A 107 -21.49 13.90 25.03
C GLU A 107 -21.38 15.40 24.82
N TYR A 108 -21.88 15.88 23.68
CA TYR A 108 -21.90 17.31 23.38
C TYR A 108 -23.16 17.98 23.90
N LYS A 109 -22.98 19.16 24.51
CA LYS A 109 -24.11 19.99 24.95
C LYS A 109 -25.03 20.44 23.81
N ARG A 110 -24.48 20.56 22.60
CA ARG A 110 -25.18 21.14 21.43
C ARG A 110 -25.62 20.11 20.40
N SER A 111 -24.98 18.95 20.35
CA SER A 111 -25.16 17.98 19.26
C SER A 111 -25.41 16.54 19.74
N GLY A 112 -25.61 16.34 21.04
CA GLY A 112 -25.97 15.05 21.64
C GLY A 112 -24.79 14.08 21.74
N ASN A 113 -25.11 12.79 21.70
CA ASN A 113 -24.16 11.70 21.97
C ASN A 113 -23.55 11.19 20.68
N TRP A 114 -22.22 11.03 20.68
CA TRP A 114 -21.44 10.55 19.55
C TRP A 114 -20.42 9.51 20.00
N VAL A 115 -20.03 8.63 19.09
CA VAL A 115 -18.88 7.75 19.26
C VAL A 115 -17.98 7.86 18.03
N GLN A 116 -16.69 8.09 18.24
CA GLN A 116 -15.68 8.04 17.19
C GLN A 116 -14.93 6.72 17.30
N SER A 117 -14.83 5.95 16.22
CA SER A 117 -14.13 4.67 16.21
C SER A 117 -13.24 4.54 14.99
N TRP A 118 -11.95 4.30 15.25
CA TRP A 118 -10.94 3.95 14.26
C TRP A 118 -10.71 2.45 14.29
N PHE A 119 -11.05 1.75 13.22
CA PHE A 119 -10.97 0.31 13.13
C PHE A 119 -10.41 -0.11 11.76
N HIS A 120 -9.72 -1.23 11.71
CA HIS A 120 -9.30 -1.88 10.48
C HIS A 120 -10.39 -2.84 10.02
N ILE A 121 -10.75 -2.69 8.74
CA ILE A 121 -11.53 -3.69 8.02
C ILE A 121 -10.54 -4.65 7.38
N TYR A 122 -10.75 -5.94 7.62
CA TYR A 122 -10.09 -7.03 6.92
C TYR A 122 -11.13 -7.89 6.20
N GLY A 123 -10.81 -8.36 5.00
CA GLY A 123 -11.57 -9.40 4.30
C GLY A 123 -11.05 -9.65 2.88
N VAL A 124 -11.22 -10.88 2.39
CA VAL A 124 -10.80 -11.26 1.04
C VAL A 124 -12.03 -11.50 0.17
N HIS A 125 -12.14 -10.78 -0.94
CA HIS A 125 -13.30 -10.91 -1.83
C HIS A 125 -13.29 -12.28 -2.52
N LYS A 126 -14.30 -13.11 -2.26
CA LYS A 126 -14.38 -14.53 -2.64
C LYS A 126 -14.12 -14.79 -4.12
N ASN A 127 -14.63 -13.91 -4.98
CA ASN A 127 -14.58 -14.14 -6.44
C ASN A 127 -13.29 -13.60 -7.08
N THR A 128 -12.70 -12.53 -6.55
CA THR A 128 -11.58 -11.84 -7.21
C THR A 128 -10.27 -11.96 -6.44
N GLY A 129 -10.29 -12.43 -5.19
CA GLY A 129 -9.13 -12.47 -4.31
C GLY A 129 -8.63 -11.09 -3.86
N VAL A 130 -9.29 -10.00 -4.26
CA VAL A 130 -8.90 -8.65 -3.83
C VAL A 130 -9.14 -8.51 -2.34
N GLU A 131 -8.09 -8.11 -1.64
CA GLU A 131 -8.09 -7.87 -0.21
C GLU A 131 -8.63 -6.47 0.12
N LEU A 132 -9.51 -6.42 1.12
CA LEU A 132 -9.81 -5.21 1.87
C LEU A 132 -9.01 -5.27 3.16
N ASP A 133 -7.89 -4.56 3.21
CA ASP A 133 -7.13 -4.32 4.44
C ASP A 133 -6.80 -2.84 4.51
N HIS A 134 -7.55 -2.10 5.34
CA HIS A 134 -7.34 -0.66 5.50
C HIS A 134 -8.02 -0.10 6.77
N PRO A 135 -7.50 1.02 7.30
CA PRO A 135 -8.14 1.75 8.37
C PRO A 135 -9.42 2.44 7.88
N VAL A 136 -10.42 2.47 8.76
CA VAL A 136 -11.68 3.18 8.60
C VAL A 136 -11.95 4.00 9.84
N LEU A 137 -12.36 5.26 9.63
CA LEU A 137 -12.98 6.06 10.68
C LEU A 137 -14.49 6.02 10.46
N ARG A 138 -15.23 5.60 11.48
CA ARG A 138 -16.67 5.87 11.54
C ARG A 138 -16.98 6.75 12.75
N ILE A 139 -17.78 7.77 12.48
CA ILE A 139 -18.35 8.66 13.49
C ILE A 139 -19.83 8.32 13.58
N TYR A 140 -20.27 7.90 14.77
CA TYR A 140 -21.63 7.46 15.03
C TYR A 140 -22.35 8.50 15.86
N ARG A 141 -23.55 8.90 15.44
CA ARG A 141 -24.48 9.65 16.30
C ARG A 141 -25.43 8.66 16.96
N LEU A 142 -25.66 8.83 18.25
CA LEU A 142 -26.55 7.98 19.03
C LEU A 142 -27.82 8.75 19.43
N ASN A 143 -28.86 8.03 19.84
CA ASN A 143 -30.01 8.60 20.54
C ASN A 143 -29.63 9.02 21.99
N GLU A 144 -30.56 9.67 22.68
CA GLU A 144 -30.29 10.31 23.98
C GLU A 144 -29.83 9.34 25.07
N ASP A 145 -30.35 8.10 25.07
CA ASP A 145 -29.96 7.04 26.01
C ASP A 145 -28.82 6.14 25.50
N SER A 146 -28.29 6.43 24.32
CA SER A 146 -27.21 5.68 23.67
C SER A 146 -27.53 4.20 23.40
N SER A 147 -28.80 3.87 23.19
CA SER A 147 -29.26 2.52 22.84
C SER A 147 -29.30 2.24 21.33
N LEU A 148 -29.39 3.26 20.48
CA LEU A 148 -29.52 3.13 19.03
C LEU A 148 -28.58 4.07 18.27
N ILE A 149 -28.07 3.59 17.13
CA ILE A 149 -27.32 4.40 16.17
C ILE A 149 -28.30 5.15 15.26
N THR A 150 -28.23 6.48 15.27
CA THR A 150 -29.09 7.37 14.46
C THR A 150 -28.38 7.91 13.23
N SER A 151 -27.05 7.94 13.22
CA SER A 151 -26.27 8.28 12.02
C SER A 151 -24.89 7.63 12.03
N ILE A 152 -24.38 7.33 10.83
CA ILE A 152 -23.03 6.82 10.57
C ILE A 152 -22.39 7.75 9.54
N ILE A 153 -21.18 8.22 9.81
CA ILE A 153 -20.35 8.95 8.84
C ILE A 153 -19.06 8.15 8.68
N GLU A 154 -18.81 7.62 7.49
CA GLU A 154 -17.65 6.77 7.22
C GLU A 154 -16.60 7.48 6.37
N TYR A 155 -15.34 7.43 6.80
CA TYR A 155 -14.17 7.76 6.01
C TYR A 155 -13.34 6.49 5.78
N SER A 156 -13.21 6.07 4.52
CA SER A 156 -12.50 4.84 4.14
C SER A 156 -11.88 4.95 2.75
N ASN A 157 -10.85 4.14 2.48
CA ASN A 157 -10.18 4.10 1.19
C ASN A 157 -11.05 3.36 0.16
N LYS A 158 -11.55 4.07 -0.85
CA LYS A 158 -12.43 3.48 -1.85
C LYS A 158 -11.71 2.71 -2.98
N ARG A 159 -10.37 2.74 -3.03
CA ARG A 159 -9.59 2.16 -4.13
C ARG A 159 -9.80 0.65 -4.30
N ASN A 160 -9.86 -0.08 -3.18
CA ASN A 160 -9.96 -1.54 -3.24
C ASN A 160 -11.30 -2.00 -3.84
N PHE A 161 -12.39 -1.25 -3.65
CA PHE A 161 -13.66 -1.51 -4.33
C PHE A 161 -13.58 -1.31 -5.84
N GLY A 162 -12.79 -0.34 -6.29
CA GLY A 162 -12.46 -0.17 -7.71
C GLY A 162 -11.71 -1.38 -8.28
N MET A 163 -10.72 -1.89 -7.54
CA MET A 163 -9.96 -3.09 -7.93
C MET A 163 -10.85 -4.32 -8.07
N ILE A 164 -11.82 -4.51 -7.16
CA ILE A 164 -12.79 -5.62 -7.25
C ILE A 164 -13.59 -5.53 -8.55
N ARG A 165 -14.12 -4.36 -8.87
CA ARG A 165 -14.88 -4.15 -10.12
C ARG A 165 -14.00 -4.42 -11.35
N GLU A 166 -12.77 -3.96 -11.33
CA GLU A 166 -11.82 -4.16 -12.44
C GLU A 166 -11.43 -5.62 -12.65
N ALA A 167 -11.36 -6.41 -11.57
CA ALA A 167 -11.02 -7.83 -11.60
C ALA A 167 -12.16 -8.75 -12.06
N GLN A 168 -13.37 -8.21 -12.31
CA GLN A 168 -14.52 -9.00 -12.78
C GLN A 168 -14.53 -9.25 -14.29
N THR A 169 -13.60 -8.64 -15.03
CA THR A 169 -13.54 -8.74 -16.49
C THR A 169 -12.10 -8.89 -16.95
N ASP A 170 -11.91 -9.60 -18.07
CA ASP A 170 -10.61 -9.68 -18.72
C ASP A 170 -10.14 -8.30 -19.17
N ARG A 171 -8.89 -7.99 -18.87
CA ARG A 171 -8.22 -6.75 -19.27
C ARG A 171 -6.88 -7.08 -19.91
N LYS A 172 -6.57 -6.36 -20.98
CA LYS A 172 -5.24 -6.38 -21.60
C LYS A 172 -4.43 -5.21 -21.07
N ASN A 173 -3.11 -5.39 -20.97
CA ASN A 173 -2.18 -4.34 -20.58
C ASN A 173 -0.89 -4.52 -21.39
N GLY A 174 -0.89 -3.99 -22.60
CA GLY A 174 0.27 -4.01 -23.46
C GLY A 174 0.39 -5.20 -24.43
N VAL A 175 1.59 -5.32 -25.00
CA VAL A 175 1.99 -6.32 -26.01
C VAL A 175 3.21 -7.09 -25.51
N ILE A 176 3.25 -8.40 -25.81
CA ILE A 176 4.38 -9.27 -25.50
C ILE A 176 5.04 -9.71 -26.81
N TYR A 177 6.36 -9.60 -26.86
CA TYR A 177 7.20 -10.00 -27.98
C TYR A 177 8.16 -11.11 -27.54
N ASN A 178 8.25 -12.18 -28.33
CA ASN A 178 9.23 -13.26 -28.17
C ASN A 178 10.52 -13.01 -28.97
N SER A 179 10.56 -11.95 -29.77
CA SER A 179 11.73 -11.48 -30.51
C SER A 179 11.66 -9.96 -30.65
N HIS A 180 12.67 -9.28 -30.12
CA HIS A 180 12.74 -7.82 -30.07
C HIS A 180 14.19 -7.36 -29.91
N GLU A 181 14.50 -6.12 -30.31
CA GLU A 181 15.87 -5.58 -30.16
C GLU A 181 16.32 -5.50 -28.71
N ASN A 182 15.43 -5.18 -27.77
CA ASN A 182 15.73 -5.14 -26.34
C ASN A 182 16.03 -6.54 -25.77
N ILE A 183 15.41 -7.61 -26.31
CA ILE A 183 15.81 -9.00 -25.99
C ILE A 183 17.24 -9.25 -26.46
N ASN A 184 17.58 -8.79 -27.67
CA ASN A 184 18.93 -8.91 -28.20
C ASN A 184 19.94 -8.12 -27.35
N THR A 185 19.55 -6.95 -26.81
CA THR A 185 20.37 -6.18 -25.87
C THR A 185 20.68 -6.98 -24.61
N VAL A 186 19.68 -7.63 -23.99
CA VAL A 186 19.92 -8.49 -22.80
C VAL A 186 20.85 -9.66 -23.12
N ARG A 187 20.63 -10.37 -24.24
CA ARG A 187 21.53 -11.45 -24.68
C ARG A 187 22.97 -10.95 -24.86
N LYS A 188 23.14 -9.82 -25.56
CA LYS A 188 24.44 -9.22 -25.77
C LYS A 188 25.11 -8.84 -24.45
N PHE A 189 24.37 -8.28 -23.49
CA PHE A 189 24.88 -8.01 -22.15
C PHE A 189 25.40 -9.28 -21.47
N MET A 190 24.57 -10.33 -21.37
CA MET A 190 24.92 -11.59 -20.69
C MET A 190 26.13 -12.27 -21.32
N TYR A 191 26.16 -12.36 -22.65
CA TYR A 191 27.27 -13.01 -23.35
C TYR A 191 28.52 -12.14 -23.42
N SER A 192 28.43 -10.81 -23.41
CA SER A 192 29.61 -9.95 -23.26
C SER A 192 30.25 -10.15 -21.88
N PHE A 193 29.42 -10.26 -20.83
CA PHE A 193 29.87 -10.53 -19.47
C PHE A 193 30.55 -11.90 -19.36
N LEU A 194 29.97 -12.97 -19.95
CA LEU A 194 30.60 -14.29 -20.03
C LEU A 194 31.97 -14.24 -20.73
N ASN A 195 32.10 -13.44 -21.79
CA ASN A 195 33.33 -13.30 -22.56
C ASN A 195 34.30 -12.27 -21.98
N LYS A 196 34.05 -11.77 -20.76
CA LYS A 196 34.90 -10.79 -20.06
C LYS A 196 35.04 -9.46 -20.81
N ASP A 197 34.12 -9.17 -21.73
CA ASP A 197 33.98 -7.89 -22.43
C ASP A 197 33.06 -6.98 -21.61
N TYR A 198 33.56 -6.55 -20.44
CA TYR A 198 32.78 -5.82 -19.46
C TYR A 198 32.41 -4.41 -19.95
N ASP A 199 33.30 -3.75 -20.69
CA ASP A 199 33.01 -2.44 -21.30
C ASP A 199 31.79 -2.54 -22.21
N ARG A 200 31.72 -3.56 -23.06
CA ARG A 200 30.54 -3.80 -23.89
C ARG A 200 29.32 -4.19 -23.06
N ALA A 201 29.47 -5.05 -22.06
CA ALA A 201 28.36 -5.44 -21.19
C ALA A 201 27.71 -4.21 -20.54
N TYR A 202 28.51 -3.31 -19.97
CA TYR A 202 28.02 -2.12 -19.29
C TYR A 202 27.59 -1.00 -20.26
N SER A 203 28.05 -1.00 -21.51
CA SER A 203 27.64 -0.02 -22.53
C SER A 203 26.13 -0.01 -22.86
N TYR A 204 25.42 -1.11 -22.56
CA TYR A 204 23.97 -1.20 -22.79
C TYR A 204 23.14 -0.53 -21.68
N TRP A 205 23.78 -0.13 -20.57
CA TRP A 205 23.12 0.52 -19.46
C TRP A 205 23.14 2.04 -19.61
N HIS A 206 22.12 2.68 -19.07
CA HIS A 206 22.11 4.12 -18.85
C HIS A 206 23.04 4.43 -17.65
N GLU A 207 23.78 5.53 -17.69
CA GLU A 207 24.73 5.91 -16.61
C GLU A 207 24.05 6.01 -15.23
N ASN A 208 22.83 6.56 -15.21
CA ASN A 208 22.00 6.71 -14.01
C ASN A 208 21.11 5.47 -13.72
N ALA A 209 21.49 4.29 -14.21
CA ALA A 209 20.69 3.09 -14.01
C ALA A 209 20.57 2.72 -12.52
N VAL A 210 19.39 2.18 -12.15
CA VAL A 210 19.11 1.75 -10.78
C VAL A 210 19.00 0.23 -10.71
N ILE A 211 19.96 -0.40 -10.05
CA ILE A 211 20.08 -1.87 -9.98
C ILE A 211 19.57 -2.38 -8.64
N ARG A 212 18.66 -3.36 -8.69
CA ARG A 212 18.14 -4.05 -7.51
C ARG A 212 18.31 -5.56 -7.65
N ASN A 213 18.46 -6.22 -6.51
CA ASN A 213 18.43 -7.67 -6.42
C ASN A 213 17.91 -8.09 -5.04
N ILE A 214 17.47 -9.35 -4.93
CA ILE A 214 16.85 -9.87 -3.71
C ILE A 214 17.78 -10.00 -2.50
N ASN A 215 19.10 -9.82 -2.70
CA ASN A 215 20.09 -9.93 -1.64
C ASN A 215 20.42 -8.56 -1.00
N LEU A 216 19.85 -7.46 -1.51
CA LEU A 216 19.96 -6.14 -0.90
C LEU A 216 18.89 -5.91 0.18
N PRO A 217 19.16 -5.05 1.18
CA PRO A 217 18.13 -4.60 2.11
C PRO A 217 16.92 -4.02 1.36
N TRP A 218 15.72 -4.33 1.85
CA TRP A 218 14.48 -3.86 1.23
C TRP A 218 14.46 -2.33 1.08
N GLY A 219 14.04 -1.86 -0.09
CA GLY A 219 13.98 -0.42 -0.41
C GLY A 219 15.30 0.22 -0.83
N THR A 220 16.41 -0.54 -0.83
CA THR A 220 17.71 -0.03 -1.29
C THR A 220 18.01 -0.45 -2.74
N SER A 221 19.02 0.17 -3.34
CA SER A 221 19.48 -0.09 -4.70
C SER A 221 20.94 0.30 -4.86
N LEU A 222 21.57 -0.23 -5.90
CA LEU A 222 22.90 0.17 -6.34
C LEU A 222 22.78 1.12 -7.53
N THR A 223 23.73 2.06 -7.62
CA THR A 223 24.08 2.74 -8.88
C THR A 223 24.81 1.77 -9.81
N LEU A 224 24.98 2.16 -11.08
CA LEU A 224 25.75 1.35 -12.04
C LEU A 224 27.19 1.12 -11.57
N ASP A 225 27.86 2.16 -11.06
CA ASP A 225 29.24 2.06 -10.58
C ASP A 225 29.37 1.11 -9.37
N GLU A 226 28.43 1.16 -8.44
CA GLU A 226 28.39 0.26 -7.29
C GLU A 226 28.16 -1.20 -7.73
N ALA A 227 27.30 -1.42 -8.72
CA ALA A 227 27.08 -2.75 -9.29
C ALA A 227 28.32 -3.28 -10.03
N ILE A 228 29.01 -2.43 -10.80
CA ILE A 228 30.28 -2.77 -11.46
C ILE A 228 31.33 -3.19 -10.42
N LYS A 229 31.43 -2.44 -9.32
CA LYS A 229 32.35 -2.74 -8.23
C LYS A 229 32.02 -4.08 -7.58
N ALA A 230 30.75 -4.30 -7.21
CA ALA A 230 30.31 -5.56 -6.60
C ALA A 230 30.55 -6.77 -7.52
N ASN A 231 30.30 -6.62 -8.83
CA ASN A 231 30.58 -7.66 -9.81
C ASN A 231 32.08 -7.94 -9.92
N SER A 232 32.92 -6.90 -9.85
CA SER A 232 34.38 -7.05 -9.88
C SER A 232 34.88 -7.83 -8.67
N GLU A 233 34.40 -7.50 -7.47
CA GLU A 233 34.72 -8.21 -6.22
C GLU A 233 34.29 -9.70 -6.26
N LEU A 234 33.13 -10.00 -6.86
CA LEU A 234 32.72 -11.38 -7.10
C LEU A 234 33.71 -12.10 -8.05
N LEU A 235 34.04 -11.45 -9.16
CA LEU A 235 34.91 -12.00 -10.21
C LEU A 235 36.38 -12.10 -9.79
N GLU A 236 36.81 -11.45 -8.71
CA GLU A 236 38.11 -11.70 -8.09
C GLU A 236 38.19 -13.14 -7.57
N ASN A 237 37.09 -13.67 -7.03
CA ASN A 237 37.03 -14.97 -6.36
C ASN A 237 36.44 -16.09 -7.23
N PHE A 238 35.67 -15.74 -8.26
CA PHE A 238 34.96 -16.69 -9.10
C PHE A 238 35.22 -16.43 -10.60
N ASP A 239 35.27 -17.49 -11.38
CA ASP A 239 35.36 -17.43 -12.84
C ASP A 239 34.05 -17.91 -13.46
N LEU A 240 33.33 -17.01 -14.12
CA LEU A 240 32.14 -17.34 -14.91
C LEU A 240 32.59 -18.05 -16.18
N TYR A 241 32.21 -19.32 -16.35
CA TYR A 241 32.67 -20.13 -17.47
C TYR A 241 31.56 -20.60 -18.41
N ALA A 242 30.30 -20.48 -18.00
CA ALA A 242 29.16 -20.78 -18.87
C ALA A 242 27.91 -19.99 -18.46
N VAL A 243 27.08 -19.66 -19.45
CA VAL A 243 25.76 -19.05 -19.29
C VAL A 243 24.81 -19.73 -20.27
N ASP A 244 23.74 -20.34 -19.77
CA ASP A 244 22.65 -20.86 -20.62
C ASP A 244 21.44 -19.95 -20.52
N GLU A 245 20.84 -19.62 -21.67
CA GLU A 245 19.49 -19.06 -21.74
C GLU A 245 18.48 -20.18 -21.43
N ILE A 246 17.61 -19.96 -20.44
CA ILE A 246 16.59 -20.93 -20.05
C ILE A 246 15.26 -20.50 -20.66
N GLY A 247 14.76 -21.25 -21.63
CA GLY A 247 13.59 -20.85 -22.41
C GLY A 247 13.94 -19.74 -23.40
N TYR A 248 13.12 -18.70 -23.48
CA TYR A 248 13.40 -17.49 -24.25
C TYR A 248 12.97 -16.26 -23.42
N PRO A 249 13.70 -15.13 -23.49
CA PRO A 249 13.25 -13.90 -22.87
C PRO A 249 11.99 -13.35 -23.53
N ASP A 250 11.11 -12.77 -22.71
CA ASP A 250 9.95 -12.02 -23.18
C ASP A 250 10.20 -10.53 -23.03
N TYR A 251 9.86 -9.75 -24.06
CA TYR A 251 9.79 -8.30 -23.98
C TYR A 251 8.35 -7.85 -23.90
N ILE A 252 8.04 -7.01 -22.92
CA ILE A 252 6.70 -6.56 -22.58
C ILE A 252 6.68 -5.04 -22.70
N GLU A 253 5.79 -4.53 -23.55
CA GLU A 253 5.45 -3.11 -23.64
C GLU A 253 4.08 -2.91 -23.00
N TYR A 254 4.05 -2.29 -21.82
CA TYR A 254 2.81 -2.06 -21.09
C TYR A 254 2.12 -0.78 -21.57
N ASP A 255 0.80 -0.84 -21.81
CA ASP A 255 -0.02 0.35 -22.06
C ASP A 255 0.00 1.29 -20.86
N LEU A 256 -0.03 0.71 -19.66
CA LEU A 256 0.00 1.46 -18.41
C LEU A 256 1.40 2.06 -18.20
N ARG A 257 1.48 3.39 -18.25
CA ARG A 257 2.70 4.20 -18.02
C ARG A 257 3.82 3.98 -19.06
N ASP A 258 3.52 3.39 -20.21
CA ASP A 258 4.47 3.20 -21.32
C ASP A 258 5.79 2.52 -20.89
N THR A 259 5.69 1.57 -19.96
CA THR A 259 6.87 0.87 -19.43
C THR A 259 7.29 -0.27 -20.34
N ARG A 260 8.60 -0.43 -20.53
CA ARG A 260 9.22 -1.41 -21.43
C ARG A 260 10.11 -2.34 -20.61
N ASN A 261 9.84 -3.65 -20.64
CA ASN A 261 10.52 -4.61 -19.77
C ASN A 261 10.95 -5.88 -20.51
N VAL A 262 12.17 -6.37 -20.28
CA VAL A 262 12.57 -7.72 -20.67
C VAL A 262 12.64 -8.61 -19.43
N LEU A 263 11.94 -9.74 -19.46
CA LEU A 263 12.04 -10.82 -18.49
C LEU A 263 12.90 -11.93 -19.07
N SER A 264 13.89 -12.40 -18.33
CA SER A 264 14.83 -13.42 -18.82
C SER A 264 15.29 -14.37 -17.73
N TRP A 265 15.51 -15.63 -18.10
CA TRP A 265 15.98 -16.69 -17.21
C TRP A 265 17.31 -17.24 -17.70
N TRP A 266 18.23 -17.43 -16.75
CA TRP A 266 19.60 -17.84 -17.04
C TRP A 266 20.09 -18.87 -16.03
N MET A 267 20.98 -19.74 -16.50
CA MET A 267 21.83 -20.56 -15.62
C MET A 267 23.27 -20.08 -15.76
N MET A 268 23.77 -19.35 -14.77
CA MET A 268 25.16 -18.92 -14.74
C MET A 268 26.00 -19.96 -13.98
N ARG A 269 27.18 -20.29 -14.51
CA ARG A 269 28.06 -21.29 -13.88
C ARG A 269 29.43 -20.72 -13.59
N PHE A 270 29.82 -20.81 -12.34
CA PHE A 270 31.06 -20.27 -11.82
C PHE A 270 31.99 -21.37 -11.34
N THR A 271 33.29 -21.10 -11.39
CA THR A 271 34.33 -21.85 -10.70
C THR A 271 34.92 -20.99 -9.61
N ARG A 272 34.87 -21.42 -8.36
CA ARG A 272 35.58 -20.75 -7.28
C ARG A 272 37.08 -20.94 -7.46
N LYS A 273 37.83 -19.85 -7.42
CA LYS A 273 39.27 -19.87 -7.72
C LYS A 273 40.11 -20.50 -6.62
N SER A 274 39.67 -20.43 -5.35
CA SER A 274 40.43 -20.94 -4.21
C SER A 274 40.55 -22.46 -4.19
N ASP A 275 39.53 -23.19 -4.64
CA ASP A 275 39.45 -24.65 -4.54
C ASP A 275 38.90 -25.37 -5.78
N GLY A 276 38.54 -24.62 -6.84
CA GLY A 276 37.98 -25.18 -8.06
C GLY A 276 36.50 -25.60 -7.96
N LYS A 277 35.81 -25.32 -6.85
CA LYS A 277 34.40 -25.69 -6.64
C LYS A 277 33.52 -25.09 -7.74
N LYS A 278 32.67 -25.91 -8.35
CA LYS A 278 31.67 -25.47 -9.33
C LYS A 278 30.39 -25.02 -8.63
N VAL A 279 29.87 -23.87 -9.05
CA VAL A 279 28.64 -23.29 -8.51
C VAL A 279 27.71 -22.95 -9.68
N ASN A 280 26.44 -23.32 -9.55
CA ASN A 280 25.39 -23.04 -10.52
C ASN A 280 24.42 -22.03 -9.90
N ILE A 281 24.16 -20.93 -10.60
CA ILE A 281 23.29 -19.84 -10.16
C ILE A 281 22.10 -19.75 -11.13
N PRO A 282 20.94 -20.30 -10.76
CA PRO A 282 19.69 -19.99 -11.42
C PRO A 282 19.38 -18.51 -11.19
N LEU A 283 19.04 -17.80 -12.26
CA LEU A 283 18.89 -16.35 -12.25
C LEU A 283 17.69 -15.94 -13.09
N HIS A 284 16.78 -15.18 -12.47
CA HIS A 284 15.77 -14.41 -13.20
C HIS A 284 16.12 -12.93 -13.16
N HIS A 285 16.09 -12.29 -14.33
CA HIS A 285 16.31 -10.87 -14.47
C HIS A 285 15.13 -10.20 -15.16
N SER A 286 14.72 -9.07 -14.59
CA SER A 286 13.82 -8.09 -15.20
C SER A 286 14.62 -6.82 -15.51
N PHE A 287 14.60 -6.36 -16.76
CA PHE A 287 15.31 -5.17 -17.23
C PHE A 287 14.32 -4.16 -17.79
N ASN A 288 14.30 -2.94 -17.27
CA ASN A 288 13.52 -1.84 -17.85
C ASN A 288 14.36 -1.03 -18.82
N PHE A 289 13.71 -0.59 -19.89
CA PHE A 289 14.32 0.19 -20.96
C PHE A 289 13.72 1.59 -21.06
N ASP A 290 14.54 2.57 -21.42
CA ASP A 290 14.05 3.84 -21.95
C ASP A 290 13.64 3.73 -23.43
N SER A 291 13.22 4.86 -24.01
CA SER A 291 12.85 4.95 -25.42
C SER A 291 14.01 4.72 -26.39
N ASP A 292 15.26 4.86 -25.92
CA ASP A 292 16.47 4.73 -26.72
C ASP A 292 17.05 3.31 -26.66
N GLY A 293 16.39 2.40 -25.95
CA GLY A 293 16.80 1.00 -25.81
C GLY A 293 17.95 0.81 -24.81
N LYS A 294 18.22 1.78 -23.92
CA LYS A 294 19.16 1.62 -22.82
C LYS A 294 18.48 1.03 -21.59
N ILE A 295 19.22 0.20 -20.86
CA ILE A 295 18.76 -0.38 -19.60
C ILE A 295 18.82 0.70 -18.52
N ILE A 296 17.66 1.10 -17.99
CA ILE A 296 17.54 2.14 -16.96
C ILE A 296 17.32 1.59 -15.55
N SER A 297 16.85 0.35 -15.42
CA SER A 297 16.81 -0.33 -14.13
C SER A 297 16.70 -1.83 -14.29
N SER A 298 17.04 -2.57 -13.23
CA SER A 298 16.86 -4.01 -13.19
C SER A 298 16.43 -4.52 -11.82
N TRP A 299 15.77 -5.68 -11.83
CA TRP A 299 15.56 -6.54 -10.67
C TRP A 299 16.10 -7.92 -10.95
N SER A 300 16.90 -8.44 -10.02
CA SER A 300 17.60 -9.72 -10.18
C SER A 300 17.25 -10.67 -9.03
N TYR A 301 16.85 -11.88 -9.36
CA TYR A 301 16.43 -12.91 -8.41
C TYR A 301 17.38 -14.09 -8.52
N TRP A 302 18.23 -14.25 -7.51
CA TRP A 302 19.22 -15.32 -7.40
C TRP A 302 19.66 -15.46 -5.95
N ASN A 303 20.08 -16.66 -5.55
CA ASN A 303 20.47 -16.95 -4.18
C ASN A 303 21.98 -16.70 -3.96
N GLN A 304 22.32 -15.71 -3.14
CA GLN A 304 23.72 -15.38 -2.85
C GLN A 304 24.47 -16.44 -2.05
N SER A 305 23.79 -17.22 -1.20
CA SER A 305 24.46 -18.23 -0.38
C SER A 305 25.07 -19.39 -1.18
N LEU A 306 24.75 -19.48 -2.47
CA LEU A 306 25.38 -20.45 -3.38
C LEU A 306 26.87 -20.16 -3.60
N PHE A 307 27.33 -18.93 -3.34
CA PHE A 307 28.74 -18.55 -3.41
C PHE A 307 29.54 -18.85 -2.13
N GLU A 308 28.90 -19.33 -1.08
CA GLU A 308 29.57 -19.73 0.18
C GLU A 308 30.28 -21.10 0.06
#